data_AF-A0A062BKN6-F1
#
_entry.id   AF-A0A062BKN6-F1
#
_cell.length_a   1.000
_cell.length_b   1.000
_cell.length_c   1.000
_cell.angle_alpha   90.00
_cell.angle_beta   90.00
_cell.angle_gamma   90.00
#
_symmetry.space_group_name_H-M   'P 1'
#
loop_
_entity.id
_entity.type
_entity.pdbx_description
1 polymer ?
#
loop_
_entity_poly.entity_id
_entity_poly.type
_entity_poly.pdbx_seq_one_letter_code
_entity_poly.pdbx_strand_id
1 'polypeptide(L)'
;MDELLKTSEFIKNKAKTEETFYAAATVLPKMNSNTTPSKLVISASLDPNQVDLLCATQEELKELSDLRVEVLELENNTPEKLREEYKNRRLRIVPLQVFLTSLINELGSEKFQQIKELHEKKVQTKNAADLLSKSTFSVLPISEIGSEEWITMWKSVKNFIECLNNNFPVLEGDHCPTCLQVVDHATAARLLTFDEYLQNELQKEAAIALDNWNTVLKKIKKLNFSKTPYEAILNDIKSKDEAFSLLLYNLIDQLNERAKSILKDIPSFDFDDINLESFTRLNTHILKLEELEKTVLNDDSKIKSILLKKQRILEIEDREKIISVKDQIKEEIKKAKKNELFSKITSTYILLGSIFYKRL
;
A
#
# COMPACT_ATOMS: atom_id res chain seq x y z
N MET A 1 1.21 -75.51 -25.51
CA MET A 1 1.35 -75.14 -24.09
C MET A 1 2.82 -74.82 -23.76
N ASP A 2 3.78 -75.63 -24.22
CA ASP A 2 5.23 -75.44 -24.01
C ASP A 2 5.84 -74.13 -24.54
N GLU A 3 5.48 -73.66 -25.74
CA GLU A 3 6.00 -72.39 -26.27
C GLU A 3 5.59 -71.18 -25.42
N LEU A 4 4.39 -71.24 -24.84
CA LEU A 4 3.84 -70.18 -23.99
C LEU A 4 4.56 -70.14 -22.63
N LEU A 5 4.91 -71.30 -22.08
CA LEU A 5 5.76 -71.44 -20.89
C LEU A 5 7.18 -70.92 -21.14
N LYS A 6 7.83 -71.33 -22.23
CA LYS A 6 9.18 -70.84 -22.58
C LYS A 6 9.23 -69.32 -22.79
N THR A 7 8.23 -68.78 -23.49
CA THR A 7 8.14 -67.33 -23.74
C THR A 7 7.93 -66.56 -22.44
N SER A 8 7.07 -67.07 -21.56
CA SER A 8 6.79 -66.41 -20.28
C SER A 8 7.98 -66.51 -19.30
N GLU A 9 8.72 -67.62 -19.28
CA GLU A 9 10.00 -67.74 -18.54
C GLU A 9 11.06 -66.77 -19.05
N PHE A 10 11.18 -66.61 -20.37
CA PHE A 10 12.10 -65.63 -20.97
C PHE A 10 11.75 -64.19 -20.54
N ILE A 11 10.47 -63.82 -20.59
CA ILE A 11 10.00 -62.49 -20.15
C ILE A 11 10.30 -62.26 -18.67
N LYS A 12 10.07 -63.27 -17.82
CA LYS A 12 10.37 -63.18 -16.39
C LYS A 12 11.87 -63.00 -16.13
N ASN A 13 12.71 -63.81 -16.77
CA ASN A 13 14.16 -63.71 -16.58
C ASN A 13 14.69 -62.36 -17.05
N LYS A 14 14.19 -61.86 -18.17
CA LYS A 14 14.52 -60.51 -18.67
C LYS A 14 14.05 -59.42 -17.70
N ALA A 15 12.82 -59.51 -17.18
CA ALA A 15 12.30 -58.57 -16.19
C ALA A 15 13.15 -58.57 -14.90
N LYS A 16 13.59 -59.74 -14.44
CA LYS A 16 14.47 -59.86 -13.26
C LYS A 16 15.85 -59.25 -13.48
N THR A 17 16.43 -59.40 -14.67
CA THR A 17 17.69 -58.71 -15.03
C THR A 17 17.51 -57.19 -15.02
N GLU A 18 16.41 -56.69 -15.56
CA GLU A 18 16.09 -55.26 -15.55
C GLU A 18 15.85 -54.75 -14.11
N GLU A 19 15.18 -55.50 -13.23
CA GLU A 19 15.01 -55.16 -11.79
C GLU A 19 16.36 -54.92 -11.11
N THR A 20 17.36 -55.78 -11.38
CA THR A 20 18.71 -55.62 -10.82
C THR A 20 19.44 -54.41 -11.39
N PHE A 21 19.21 -54.06 -12.65
CA PHE A 21 19.79 -52.88 -13.29
C PHE A 21 19.20 -51.57 -12.74
N TYR A 22 17.92 -51.56 -12.40
CA TYR A 22 17.21 -50.41 -11.81
C TYR A 22 17.16 -50.44 -10.27
N ALA A 23 18.11 -51.11 -9.63
CA ALA A 23 18.26 -51.07 -8.18
C ALA A 23 18.51 -49.62 -7.71
N ALA A 24 17.93 -49.26 -6.56
CA ALA A 24 17.98 -47.91 -6.03
C ALA A 24 19.41 -47.54 -5.60
N ALA A 25 19.87 -46.35 -6.00
CA ALA A 25 21.10 -45.76 -5.51
C ALA A 25 20.82 -44.73 -4.40
N THR A 26 21.69 -44.68 -3.38
CA THR A 26 21.59 -43.67 -2.32
C THR A 26 22.10 -42.32 -2.82
N VAL A 27 21.19 -41.46 -3.27
CA VAL A 27 21.50 -40.11 -3.80
C VAL A 27 21.09 -38.97 -2.86
N LEU A 28 20.31 -39.26 -1.80
CA LEU A 28 19.87 -38.24 -0.86
C LEU A 28 21.02 -37.81 0.07
N PRO A 29 21.32 -36.51 0.16
CA PRO A 29 22.37 -36.02 1.05
C PRO A 29 21.90 -36.09 2.52
N LYS A 30 22.85 -35.94 3.44
CA LYS A 30 22.53 -35.88 4.87
C LYS A 30 21.78 -34.58 5.19
N MET A 31 20.53 -34.74 5.61
CA MET A 31 19.64 -33.65 6.00
C MET A 31 19.56 -33.49 7.52
N ASN A 32 19.20 -32.29 7.95
CA ASN A 32 18.87 -31.99 9.33
C ASN A 32 17.49 -32.56 9.69
N SER A 33 17.26 -32.90 10.95
CA SER A 33 15.95 -33.37 11.38
C SER A 33 14.92 -32.24 11.34
N ASN A 34 13.65 -32.60 11.09
CA ASN A 34 12.51 -31.68 11.05
C ASN A 34 12.51 -30.63 9.92
N THR A 35 13.34 -30.81 8.88
CA THR A 35 13.24 -30.01 7.66
C THR A 35 12.28 -30.66 6.66
N THR A 36 11.74 -29.88 5.72
CA THR A 36 10.89 -30.43 4.65
C THR A 36 11.68 -31.40 3.76
N PRO A 37 12.92 -31.08 3.34
CA PRO A 37 13.73 -32.02 2.55
C PRO A 37 14.08 -33.32 3.29
N SER A 38 14.18 -33.32 4.62
CA SER A 38 14.49 -34.54 5.38
C SER A 38 13.39 -35.61 5.29
N LYS A 39 12.18 -35.24 4.86
CA LYS A 39 11.04 -36.15 4.68
C LYS A 39 10.95 -36.74 3.28
N LEU A 40 11.85 -36.33 2.37
CA LEU A 40 11.87 -36.83 0.99
C LEU A 40 12.22 -38.31 0.97
N VAL A 41 11.34 -39.11 0.38
CA VAL A 41 11.56 -40.53 0.12
C VAL A 41 11.42 -40.78 -1.38
N ILE A 42 12.48 -41.32 -1.99
CA ILE A 42 12.45 -41.67 -3.42
C ILE A 42 11.62 -42.94 -3.59
N SER A 43 10.54 -42.83 -4.35
CA SER A 43 9.63 -43.94 -4.66
C SER A 43 9.09 -43.83 -6.09
N ALA A 44 8.47 -44.91 -6.57
CA ALA A 44 7.80 -44.91 -7.87
C ALA A 44 6.57 -43.99 -7.91
N SER A 45 5.92 -43.74 -6.76
CA SER A 45 4.75 -42.85 -6.65
C SER A 45 5.11 -41.37 -6.57
N LEU A 46 6.38 -41.03 -6.30
CA LEU A 46 6.83 -39.65 -6.21
C LEU A 46 6.75 -38.97 -7.59
N ASP A 47 6.16 -37.77 -7.63
CA ASP A 47 6.19 -36.92 -8.82
C ASP A 47 7.55 -36.19 -8.88
N PRO A 48 8.35 -36.34 -9.96
CA PRO A 48 9.58 -35.59 -10.15
C PRO A 48 9.44 -34.08 -9.97
N ASN A 49 8.26 -33.50 -10.25
CA ASN A 49 8.03 -32.06 -10.07
C ASN A 49 7.96 -31.64 -8.58
N GLN A 50 7.62 -32.56 -7.68
CA GLN A 50 7.63 -32.27 -6.23
C GLN A 50 9.06 -32.05 -5.70
N VAL A 51 10.08 -32.56 -6.39
CA VAL A 51 11.49 -32.30 -6.06
C VAL A 51 11.84 -30.83 -6.31
N ASP A 52 11.24 -30.19 -7.31
CA ASP A 52 11.46 -28.78 -7.59
C ASP A 52 10.99 -27.89 -6.44
N LEU A 53 9.87 -28.26 -5.79
CA LEU A 53 9.32 -27.54 -4.63
C LEU A 53 10.22 -27.64 -3.38
N LEU A 54 11.11 -28.62 -3.34
CA LEU A 54 12.07 -28.83 -2.25
C LEU A 54 13.43 -28.14 -2.50
N CYS A 55 13.62 -27.52 -3.66
CA CYS A 55 14.81 -26.74 -3.99
C CYS A 55 14.69 -25.32 -3.41
N ALA A 56 15.79 -24.77 -2.88
CA ALA A 56 15.80 -23.39 -2.40
C ALA A 56 15.57 -22.41 -3.55
N THR A 57 14.86 -21.31 -3.30
CA THR A 57 14.74 -20.21 -4.28
C THR A 57 15.92 -19.25 -4.19
N GLN A 58 16.10 -18.41 -5.22
CA GLN A 58 17.15 -17.39 -5.19
C GLN A 58 16.94 -16.37 -4.07
N GLU A 59 15.69 -16.06 -3.71
CA GLU A 59 15.36 -15.24 -2.55
C GLU A 59 15.73 -15.92 -1.24
N GLU A 60 15.42 -17.21 -1.08
CA GLU A 60 15.78 -17.98 0.13
C GLU A 60 17.31 -18.03 0.33
N LEU A 61 18.08 -18.18 -0.74
CA LEU A 61 19.54 -18.17 -0.67
C LEU A 61 20.11 -16.80 -0.26
N LYS A 62 19.44 -15.70 -0.66
CA LYS A 62 19.80 -14.35 -0.19
C LYS A 62 19.39 -14.13 1.27
N GLU A 63 18.22 -14.62 1.67
CA GLU A 63 17.71 -14.58 3.05
C GLU A 63 18.67 -15.28 4.03
N LEU A 64 19.34 -16.35 3.59
CA LEU A 64 20.20 -17.18 4.43
C LEU A 64 21.35 -16.39 5.10
N SER A 65 21.99 -15.46 4.38
CA SER A 65 23.07 -14.65 4.96
C SER A 65 22.55 -13.72 6.04
N ASP A 66 21.40 -13.11 5.81
CA ASP A 66 20.78 -12.14 6.73
C ASP A 66 20.34 -12.86 8.02
N LEU A 67 19.70 -14.03 7.90
CA LEU A 67 19.30 -14.84 9.04
C LEU A 67 20.49 -15.25 9.92
N ARG A 68 21.65 -15.59 9.32
CA ARG A 68 22.85 -15.95 10.08
C ARG A 68 23.39 -14.75 10.88
N VAL A 69 23.41 -13.56 10.28
CA VAL A 69 23.82 -12.33 10.97
C VAL A 69 22.84 -12.00 12.10
N GLU A 70 21.54 -12.10 11.86
CA GLU A 70 20.51 -11.85 12.87
C GLU A 70 20.61 -12.83 14.06
N VAL A 71 20.81 -14.13 13.81
CA VAL A 71 21.00 -15.12 14.88
C VAL A 71 22.23 -14.76 15.73
N LEU A 72 23.35 -14.39 15.11
CA LEU A 72 24.54 -13.94 15.82
C LEU A 72 24.29 -12.66 16.63
N GLU A 73 23.53 -11.70 16.11
CA GLU A 73 23.15 -10.47 16.83
C GLU A 73 22.28 -10.81 18.04
N LEU A 74 21.32 -11.72 17.91
CA LEU A 74 20.44 -12.18 18.99
C LEU A 74 21.20 -12.94 20.09
N GLU A 75 22.18 -13.77 19.72
CA GLU A 75 22.97 -14.55 20.67
C GLU A 75 23.98 -13.70 21.45
N ASN A 76 24.56 -12.68 20.82
CA ASN A 76 25.62 -11.86 21.42
C ASN A 76 25.11 -10.69 22.27
N ASN A 77 23.78 -10.47 22.36
CA ASN A 77 23.22 -9.33 23.06
C ASN A 77 22.09 -9.73 24.03
N THR A 78 21.91 -8.94 25.08
CA THR A 78 20.79 -9.12 26.01
C THR A 78 19.48 -8.64 25.37
N PRO A 79 18.31 -9.17 25.78
CA PRO A 79 17.01 -8.71 25.27
C PRO A 79 16.83 -7.19 25.46
N GLU A 80 17.28 -6.63 26.58
CA GLU A 80 17.17 -5.21 26.90
C GLU A 80 17.93 -4.35 25.90
N LYS A 81 19.18 -4.72 25.60
CA LYS A 81 20.05 -4.00 24.66
C LYS A 81 19.46 -4.03 23.25
N LEU A 82 19.04 -5.21 22.79
CA LEU A 82 18.41 -5.38 21.47
C LEU A 82 17.13 -4.54 21.35
N ARG A 83 16.28 -4.58 22.37
CA ARG A 83 15.04 -3.80 22.39
C ARG A 83 15.33 -2.30 22.35
N GLU A 84 16.32 -1.84 23.11
CA GLU A 84 16.73 -0.44 23.09
C GLU A 84 17.27 -0.03 21.71
N GLU A 85 18.09 -0.86 21.08
CA GLU A 85 18.61 -0.62 19.73
C GLU A 85 17.48 -0.54 18.68
N TYR A 86 16.57 -1.52 18.65
CA TYR A 86 15.43 -1.51 17.71
C TYR A 86 14.52 -0.29 17.94
N LYS A 87 14.23 0.03 19.21
CA LYS A 87 13.46 1.22 19.58
C LYS A 87 14.15 2.49 19.11
N ASN A 88 15.45 2.63 19.34
CA ASN A 88 16.22 3.80 18.93
C ASN A 88 16.26 3.93 17.40
N ARG A 89 16.46 2.82 16.66
CA ARG A 89 16.38 2.81 15.19
C ARG A 89 15.00 3.25 14.72
N ARG A 90 13.93 2.78 15.37
CA ARG A 90 12.55 3.15 15.02
C ARG A 90 12.26 4.63 15.29
N LEU A 91 12.59 5.11 16.49
CA LEU A 91 12.33 6.50 16.90
C LEU A 91 13.09 7.53 16.05
N ARG A 92 14.19 7.14 15.38
CA ARG A 92 14.86 8.00 14.39
C ARG A 92 14.06 8.17 13.09
N ILE A 93 13.24 7.18 12.73
CA ILE A 93 12.46 7.17 11.46
C ILE A 93 11.07 7.77 11.67
N VAL A 94 10.45 7.56 12.83
CA VAL A 94 9.08 8.01 13.16
C VAL A 94 8.84 9.50 12.84
N PRO A 95 9.75 10.46 13.11
CA PRO A 95 9.53 11.85 12.76
C PRO A 95 9.31 12.08 11.26
N LEU A 96 10.05 11.37 10.40
CA LEU A 96 9.86 11.43 8.94
C LEU A 96 8.52 10.81 8.53
N GLN A 97 8.12 9.71 9.17
CA GLN A 97 6.80 9.09 8.95
C GLN A 97 5.66 10.07 9.29
N VAL A 98 5.70 10.69 10.47
CA VAL A 98 4.68 11.65 10.92
C VAL A 98 4.60 12.84 9.97
N PHE A 99 5.76 13.33 9.53
CA PHE A 99 5.86 14.40 8.54
C PHE A 99 5.16 14.04 7.22
N LEU A 100 5.54 12.91 6.61
CA LEU A 100 4.94 12.43 5.37
C LEU A 100 3.44 12.17 5.53
N THR A 101 3.03 11.58 6.65
CA THR A 101 1.62 11.34 6.96
C THR A 101 0.82 12.64 6.97
N SER A 102 1.36 13.71 7.58
CA SER A 102 0.64 14.99 7.62
C SER A 102 0.49 15.63 6.23
N LEU A 103 1.50 15.55 5.37
CA LEU A 103 1.42 16.04 4.00
C LEU A 103 0.46 15.19 3.14
N ILE A 104 0.52 13.86 3.25
CA ILE A 104 -0.36 12.94 2.52
C ILE A 104 -1.82 13.13 2.93
N ASN A 105 -2.12 13.36 4.20
CA ASN A 105 -3.49 13.59 4.65
C ASN A 105 -4.11 14.88 4.08
N GLU A 106 -3.28 15.89 3.80
CA GLU A 106 -3.74 17.19 3.28
C GLU A 106 -3.68 17.28 1.74
N LEU A 107 -2.82 16.48 1.08
CA LEU A 107 -2.54 16.61 -0.36
C LEU A 107 -2.49 15.27 -1.13
N GLY A 108 -2.78 14.16 -0.47
CA GLY A 108 -2.97 12.83 -1.07
C GLY A 108 -4.10 12.83 -2.11
N SER A 109 -4.17 11.82 -2.97
CA SER A 109 -5.13 11.78 -4.10
C SER A 109 -6.58 12.04 -3.67
N GLU A 110 -7.06 11.42 -2.59
CA GLU A 110 -8.42 11.65 -2.09
C GLU A 110 -8.65 13.11 -1.68
N LYS A 111 -7.73 13.67 -0.90
CA LYS A 111 -7.85 15.06 -0.43
C LYS A 111 -7.73 16.05 -1.58
N PHE A 112 -6.84 15.79 -2.52
CA PHE A 112 -6.65 16.61 -3.72
C PHE A 112 -7.93 16.66 -4.57
N GLN A 113 -8.61 15.53 -4.73
CA GLN A 113 -9.91 15.45 -5.40
C GLN A 113 -10.99 16.23 -4.65
N GLN A 114 -11.07 16.13 -3.32
CA GLN A 114 -12.01 16.95 -2.53
C GLN A 114 -11.74 18.46 -2.69
N ILE A 115 -10.48 18.87 -2.76
CA ILE A 115 -10.09 20.27 -2.96
C ILE A 115 -10.51 20.74 -4.37
N LYS A 116 -10.36 19.89 -5.38
CA LYS A 116 -10.84 20.16 -6.75
C LYS A 116 -12.34 20.40 -6.77
N GLU A 117 -13.13 19.53 -6.13
CA GLU A 117 -14.59 19.67 -6.05
C GLU A 117 -15.02 20.95 -5.33
N LEU A 118 -14.31 21.33 -4.26
CA LEU A 118 -14.54 22.61 -3.58
C LEU A 118 -14.26 23.81 -4.49
N HIS A 119 -13.18 23.76 -5.28
CA HIS A 119 -12.86 24.80 -6.25
C HIS A 119 -13.94 24.89 -7.34
N GLU A 120 -14.32 23.76 -7.93
CA GLU A 120 -15.36 23.69 -8.95
C GLU A 120 -16.69 24.23 -8.43
N LYS A 121 -17.09 23.83 -7.22
CA LYS A 121 -18.29 24.35 -6.56
C LYS A 121 -18.20 25.86 -6.36
N LYS A 122 -17.07 26.39 -5.89
CA LYS A 122 -16.86 27.85 -5.75
C LYS A 122 -16.98 28.59 -7.07
N VAL A 123 -16.47 28.02 -8.17
CA VAL A 123 -16.58 28.63 -9.51
C VAL A 123 -18.04 28.59 -9.99
N GLN A 124 -18.71 27.45 -9.85
CA GLN A 124 -20.10 27.28 -10.28
C GLN A 124 -21.06 28.21 -9.53
N THR A 125 -20.98 28.25 -8.19
CA THR A 125 -21.87 29.09 -7.37
C THR A 125 -21.60 30.57 -7.60
N LYS A 126 -20.33 30.98 -7.80
CA LYS A 126 -20.01 32.35 -8.20
C LYS A 126 -20.66 32.72 -9.55
N ASN A 127 -20.51 31.87 -10.56
CA ASN A 127 -21.11 32.14 -11.88
C ASN A 127 -22.65 32.21 -11.80
N ALA A 128 -23.29 31.35 -11.00
CA ALA A 128 -24.74 31.39 -10.80
C ALA A 128 -25.19 32.68 -10.07
N ALA A 129 -24.44 33.10 -9.05
CA ALA A 129 -24.66 34.36 -8.34
C ALA A 129 -24.50 35.58 -9.27
N ASP A 130 -23.47 35.58 -10.12
CA ASP A 130 -23.22 36.66 -11.09
C ASP A 130 -24.32 36.74 -12.17
N LEU A 131 -24.86 35.59 -12.62
CA LEU A 131 -26.00 35.56 -13.53
C LEU A 131 -27.29 36.08 -12.89
N LEU A 132 -27.54 35.69 -11.63
CA LEU A 132 -28.66 36.21 -10.86
C LEU A 132 -28.56 37.74 -10.72
N SER A 133 -27.41 38.26 -10.29
CA SER A 133 -27.11 39.71 -10.22
C SER A 133 -27.51 40.42 -11.52
N LYS A 134 -26.99 39.93 -12.65
CA LYS A 134 -27.25 40.54 -13.97
C LYS A 134 -28.73 40.54 -14.31
N SER A 135 -29.45 39.46 -14.03
CA SER A 135 -30.90 39.39 -14.31
C SER A 135 -31.71 40.35 -13.43
N THR A 136 -31.43 40.38 -12.12
CA THR A 136 -32.16 41.20 -11.13
C THR A 136 -31.92 42.69 -11.32
N PHE A 137 -30.71 43.09 -11.71
CA PHE A 137 -30.29 44.50 -11.72
C PHE A 137 -30.06 45.08 -13.12
N SER A 138 -30.42 44.34 -14.19
CA SER A 138 -30.22 44.75 -15.59
C SER A 138 -30.80 46.13 -15.96
N VAL A 139 -31.87 46.56 -15.28
CA VAL A 139 -32.57 47.82 -15.56
C VAL A 139 -31.97 49.00 -14.77
N LEU A 140 -31.06 48.73 -13.83
CA LEU A 140 -30.45 49.77 -13.01
C LEU A 140 -29.34 50.52 -13.77
N PRO A 141 -29.17 51.83 -13.54
CA PRO A 141 -28.22 52.65 -14.30
C PRO A 141 -26.75 52.43 -13.91
N ILE A 142 -26.50 51.67 -12.84
CA ILE A 142 -25.16 51.41 -12.31
C ILE A 142 -24.82 49.94 -12.59
N SER A 143 -23.73 49.74 -13.34
CA SER A 143 -23.11 48.42 -13.53
C SER A 143 -22.52 47.90 -12.22
N GLU A 144 -22.35 46.58 -12.09
CA GLU A 144 -21.76 45.92 -10.89
C GLU A 144 -22.62 45.93 -9.62
N ILE A 145 -23.91 46.33 -9.69
CA ILE A 145 -24.83 46.07 -8.57
C ILE A 145 -24.96 44.55 -8.39
N GLY A 146 -24.68 44.06 -7.18
CA GLY A 146 -24.62 42.64 -6.87
C GLY A 146 -23.23 42.01 -6.96
N SER A 147 -22.18 42.79 -7.29
CA SER A 147 -20.78 42.35 -7.19
C SER A 147 -20.37 42.08 -5.73
N GLU A 148 -19.20 41.47 -5.52
CA GLU A 148 -18.68 41.19 -4.18
C GLU A 148 -18.45 42.48 -3.35
N GLU A 149 -17.96 43.53 -3.99
CA GLU A 149 -17.76 44.86 -3.39
C GLU A 149 -19.09 45.50 -3.01
N TRP A 150 -20.08 45.44 -3.89
CA TRP A 150 -21.41 45.96 -3.63
C TRP A 150 -22.10 45.21 -2.49
N ILE A 151 -22.01 43.88 -2.48
CA ILE A 151 -22.55 43.03 -1.40
C ILE A 151 -21.89 43.39 -0.06
N THR A 152 -20.57 43.58 -0.06
CA THR A 152 -19.81 43.96 1.14
C THR A 152 -20.27 45.30 1.67
N MET A 153 -20.37 46.31 0.80
CA MET A 153 -20.91 47.63 1.14
C MET A 153 -22.32 47.51 1.73
N TRP A 154 -23.22 46.77 1.08
CA TRP A 154 -24.60 46.65 1.51
C TRP A 154 -24.75 45.96 2.87
N LYS A 155 -23.95 44.93 3.13
CA LYS A 155 -23.88 44.30 4.46
C LYS A 155 -23.44 45.28 5.54
N SER A 156 -22.46 46.15 5.26
CA SER A 156 -22.05 47.20 6.19
C SER A 156 -23.17 48.22 6.42
N VAL A 157 -23.90 48.61 5.38
CA VAL A 157 -25.07 49.50 5.49
C VAL A 157 -26.16 48.87 6.35
N LYS A 158 -26.47 47.59 6.12
CA LYS A 158 -27.43 46.83 6.93
C LYS A 158 -27.04 46.84 8.41
N ASN A 159 -25.80 46.46 8.72
CA ASN A 159 -25.31 46.43 10.09
C ASN A 159 -25.41 47.80 10.77
N PHE A 160 -25.06 48.89 10.05
CA PHE A 160 -25.16 50.25 10.59
C PHE A 160 -26.61 50.62 10.93
N ILE A 161 -27.57 50.32 10.05
CA ILE A 161 -28.99 50.62 10.25
C ILE A 161 -29.57 49.81 11.41
N GLU A 162 -29.25 48.51 11.48
CA GLU A 162 -29.69 47.63 12.56
C GLU A 162 -29.11 48.06 13.93
N CYS A 163 -27.87 48.56 13.99
CA CYS A 163 -27.29 49.13 15.22
C CYS A 163 -28.06 50.34 15.76
N LEU A 164 -28.80 51.05 14.91
CA LEU A 164 -29.65 52.18 15.31
C LEU A 164 -31.05 51.72 15.79
N ASN A 165 -31.31 50.41 15.86
CA ASN A 165 -32.63 49.80 16.08
C ASN A 165 -33.69 50.21 15.06
N ASN A 166 -33.27 50.51 13.82
CA ASN A 166 -34.17 50.85 12.73
C ASN A 166 -34.52 49.61 11.89
N ASN A 167 -35.66 49.67 11.19
CA ASN A 167 -36.08 48.64 10.24
C ASN A 167 -35.11 48.56 9.05
N PHE A 168 -34.80 47.35 8.60
CA PHE A 168 -34.04 47.09 7.38
C PHE A 168 -34.80 46.10 6.48
N PRO A 169 -35.00 46.43 5.19
CA PRO A 169 -34.69 47.69 4.53
C PRO A 169 -35.54 48.87 5.08
N VAL A 170 -35.08 50.11 4.84
CA VAL A 170 -35.77 51.33 5.28
C VAL A 170 -37.11 51.46 4.57
N LEU A 171 -38.17 51.81 5.32
CA LEU A 171 -39.54 51.87 4.82
C LEU A 171 -39.82 53.21 4.11
N GLU A 172 -40.87 53.23 3.29
CA GLU A 172 -41.36 54.45 2.65
C GLU A 172 -41.77 55.49 3.70
N GLY A 173 -41.37 56.75 3.49
CA GLY A 173 -41.64 57.87 4.41
C GLY A 173 -40.58 58.07 5.49
N ASP A 174 -39.71 57.08 5.74
CA ASP A 174 -38.58 57.23 6.66
C ASP A 174 -37.39 57.95 6.00
N HIS A 175 -36.47 58.47 6.82
CA HIS A 175 -35.22 59.06 6.34
C HIS A 175 -34.15 57.96 6.21
N CYS A 176 -33.56 57.81 5.02
CA CYS A 176 -32.48 56.87 4.79
C CYS A 176 -31.25 57.27 5.65
N PRO A 177 -30.76 56.39 6.56
CA PRO A 177 -29.66 56.75 7.46
C PRO A 177 -28.31 56.98 6.78
N THR A 178 -28.15 56.60 5.52
CA THR A 178 -26.88 56.74 4.78
C THR A 178 -26.84 58.00 3.91
N CYS A 179 -27.96 58.39 3.28
CA CYS A 179 -28.03 59.58 2.41
C CYS A 179 -28.87 60.72 2.99
N LEU A 180 -29.55 60.52 4.12
CA LEU A 180 -30.38 61.48 4.86
C LEU A 180 -31.64 61.97 4.12
N GLN A 181 -32.02 61.33 3.01
CA GLN A 181 -33.20 61.67 2.22
C GLN A 181 -34.43 60.85 2.65
N VAL A 182 -35.63 61.42 2.48
CA VAL A 182 -36.89 60.69 2.64
C VAL A 182 -37.00 59.61 1.56
N VAL A 183 -37.30 58.38 1.97
CA VAL A 183 -37.46 57.24 1.07
C VAL A 183 -38.83 57.31 0.39
N ASP A 184 -38.82 57.47 -0.94
CA ASP A 184 -40.03 57.38 -1.76
C ASP A 184 -40.39 55.92 -2.07
N HIS A 185 -41.60 55.72 -2.61
CA HIS A 185 -42.12 54.39 -2.95
C HIS A 185 -41.19 53.57 -3.85
N ALA A 186 -40.67 54.18 -4.91
CA ALA A 186 -39.78 53.52 -5.87
C ALA A 186 -38.42 53.14 -5.23
N THR A 187 -37.94 53.94 -4.28
CA THR A 187 -36.73 53.64 -3.52
C THR A 187 -36.99 52.51 -2.54
N ALA A 188 -38.06 52.56 -1.75
CA ALA A 188 -38.42 51.46 -0.83
C ALA A 188 -38.52 50.11 -1.55
N ALA A 189 -39.18 50.07 -2.72
CA ALA A 189 -39.25 48.87 -3.54
C ALA A 189 -37.87 48.35 -4.00
N ARG A 190 -36.97 49.25 -4.42
CA ARG A 190 -35.59 48.86 -4.80
C ARG A 190 -34.77 48.34 -3.61
N LEU A 191 -34.87 48.99 -2.44
CA LEU A 191 -34.18 48.56 -1.23
C LEU A 191 -34.67 47.16 -0.80
N LEU A 192 -35.95 46.85 -0.98
CA LEU A 192 -36.51 45.52 -0.78
C LEU A 192 -35.91 44.50 -1.74
N THR A 193 -35.85 44.80 -3.04
CA THR A 193 -35.21 43.93 -4.04
C THR A 193 -33.73 43.66 -3.71
N PHE A 194 -33.01 44.65 -3.16
CA PHE A 194 -31.63 44.47 -2.69
C PHE A 194 -31.53 43.50 -1.51
N ASP A 195 -32.40 43.62 -0.49
CA ASP A 195 -32.39 42.70 0.64
C ASP A 195 -32.82 41.28 0.22
N GLU A 196 -33.85 41.14 -0.62
CA GLU A 196 -34.30 39.85 -1.16
C GLU A 196 -33.19 39.15 -1.98
N TYR A 197 -32.48 39.90 -2.82
CA TYR A 197 -31.34 39.39 -3.57
C TYR A 197 -30.24 38.83 -2.64
N LEU A 198 -29.97 39.50 -1.53
CA LEU A 198 -28.95 39.05 -0.56
C LEU A 198 -29.42 37.88 0.31
N GLN A 199 -30.73 37.75 0.52
CA GLN A 199 -31.31 36.60 1.20
C GLN A 199 -31.42 35.37 0.30
N ASN A 200 -31.25 35.54 -1.02
CA ASN A 200 -31.32 34.47 -1.99
C ASN A 200 -30.31 33.35 -1.68
N GLU A 201 -30.77 32.11 -1.80
CA GLU A 201 -29.97 30.91 -1.52
C GLU A 201 -28.70 30.85 -2.37
N LEU A 202 -28.74 31.30 -3.64
CA LEU A 202 -27.58 31.30 -4.52
C LEU A 202 -26.43 32.20 -4.00
N GLN A 203 -26.75 33.34 -3.39
CA GLN A 203 -25.75 34.23 -2.79
C GLN A 203 -25.15 33.62 -1.52
N LYS A 204 -25.99 32.95 -0.71
CA LYS A 204 -25.54 32.24 0.49
C LYS A 204 -24.61 31.08 0.12
N GLU A 205 -24.97 30.30 -0.90
CA GLU A 205 -24.15 29.19 -1.40
C GLU A 205 -22.81 29.67 -1.98
N ALA A 206 -22.80 30.78 -2.73
CA ALA A 206 -21.57 31.38 -3.25
C ALA A 206 -20.63 31.83 -2.12
N ALA A 207 -21.16 32.49 -1.10
CA ALA A 207 -20.39 32.92 0.07
C ALA A 207 -19.81 31.73 0.86
N ILE A 208 -20.61 30.68 1.10
CA ILE A 208 -20.17 29.46 1.79
C ILE A 208 -19.08 28.74 0.99
N ALA A 209 -19.25 28.61 -0.33
CA ALA A 209 -18.27 27.95 -1.18
C ALA A 209 -16.93 28.72 -1.20
N LEU A 210 -16.99 30.06 -1.23
CA LEU A 210 -15.80 30.91 -1.15
C LEU A 210 -15.08 30.79 0.20
N ASP A 211 -15.80 30.79 1.32
CA ASP A 211 -15.20 30.64 2.64
C ASP A 211 -14.56 29.26 2.84
N ASN A 212 -15.23 28.20 2.38
CA ASN A 212 -14.68 26.85 2.37
C ASN A 212 -13.38 26.78 1.55
N TRP A 213 -13.37 27.36 0.36
CA TRP A 213 -12.18 27.45 -0.49
C TRP A 213 -11.04 28.21 0.21
N ASN A 214 -11.32 29.38 0.78
CA ASN A 214 -10.34 30.19 1.50
C ASN A 214 -9.79 29.47 2.73
N THR A 215 -10.62 28.69 3.43
CA THR A 215 -10.20 27.86 4.55
C THR A 215 -9.20 26.79 4.13
N VAL A 216 -9.44 26.13 2.99
CA VAL A 216 -8.47 25.18 2.41
C VAL A 216 -7.17 25.88 2.05
N LEU A 217 -7.21 27.02 1.35
CA LEU A 217 -6.01 27.77 0.98
C LEU A 217 -5.17 28.18 2.21
N LYS A 218 -5.83 28.62 3.29
CA LYS A 218 -5.15 28.96 4.56
C LYS A 218 -4.45 27.76 5.18
N LYS A 219 -5.02 26.54 5.08
CA LYS A 219 -4.38 25.31 5.57
C LYS A 219 -3.15 24.97 4.73
N ILE A 220 -3.29 24.97 3.40
CA ILE A 220 -2.19 24.63 2.48
C ILE A 220 -1.01 25.59 2.64
N LYS A 221 -1.26 26.89 2.82
CA LYS A 221 -0.21 27.90 3.06
C LYS A 221 0.60 27.67 4.35
N LYS A 222 0.06 26.92 5.31
CA LYS A 222 0.74 26.58 6.57
C LYS A 222 1.55 25.29 6.50
N LEU A 223 1.41 24.51 5.43
CA LEU A 223 2.17 23.28 5.25
C LEU A 223 3.66 23.60 5.05
N ASN A 224 4.51 22.75 5.61
CA ASN A 224 5.95 22.83 5.47
C ASN A 224 6.44 21.64 4.65
N PHE A 225 7.23 21.89 3.61
CA PHE A 225 7.81 20.86 2.73
C PHE A 225 9.33 20.73 2.90
N SER A 226 9.90 21.36 3.93
CA SER A 226 11.34 21.34 4.19
C SER A 226 11.80 19.93 4.59
N LYS A 227 12.83 19.46 3.89
CA LYS A 227 13.48 18.16 4.11
C LYS A 227 14.60 18.23 5.15
N THR A 228 15.07 19.44 5.46
CA THR A 228 16.24 19.70 6.32
C THR A 228 16.16 19.01 7.69
N PRO A 229 15.03 19.00 8.41
CA PRO A 229 14.94 18.29 9.69
C PRO A 229 15.18 16.76 9.60
N TYR A 230 15.10 16.19 8.40
CA TYR A 230 15.17 14.77 8.13
C TYR A 230 16.40 14.37 7.30
N GLU A 231 17.33 15.29 7.02
CA GLU A 231 18.50 15.01 6.19
C GLU A 231 19.34 13.84 6.71
N ALA A 232 19.57 13.76 8.03
CA ALA A 232 20.34 12.68 8.62
C ALA A 232 19.74 11.30 8.29
N ILE A 233 18.42 11.13 8.50
CA ILE A 233 17.77 9.84 8.21
C ILE A 233 17.65 9.58 6.70
N LEU A 234 17.42 10.62 5.89
CA LEU A 234 17.38 10.48 4.43
C LEU A 234 18.73 10.09 3.85
N ASN A 235 19.83 10.58 4.42
CA ASN A 235 21.21 10.21 4.07
C ASN A 235 21.55 8.79 4.54
N ASP A 236 21.14 8.41 5.76
CA ASP A 236 21.27 7.03 6.25
C ASP A 236 20.56 6.04 5.31
N ILE A 237 19.33 6.37 4.88
CA ILE A 237 18.59 5.58 3.89
C ILE A 237 19.35 5.56 2.56
N LYS A 238 19.80 6.72 2.06
CA LYS A 238 20.54 6.82 0.80
C LYS A 238 21.79 5.94 0.77
N SER A 239 22.51 5.85 1.88
CA SER A 239 23.73 5.04 1.98
C SER A 239 23.48 3.54 1.81
N LYS A 240 22.25 3.07 2.08
CA LYS A 240 21.84 1.67 1.98
C LYS A 240 21.03 1.38 0.72
N ASP A 241 20.20 2.33 0.32
CA ASP A 241 19.33 2.27 -0.84
C ASP A 241 19.07 3.68 -1.39
N GLU A 242 19.86 4.06 -2.38
CA GLU A 242 19.76 5.36 -3.04
C GLU A 242 18.42 5.54 -3.76
N ALA A 243 17.92 4.48 -4.43
CA ALA A 243 16.65 4.52 -5.14
C ALA A 243 15.49 4.79 -4.17
N PHE A 244 15.50 4.16 -2.99
CA PHE A 244 14.49 4.40 -1.97
C PHE A 244 14.51 5.84 -1.44
N SER A 245 15.71 6.37 -1.18
CA SER A 245 15.85 7.77 -0.77
C SER A 245 15.26 8.71 -1.82
N LEU A 246 15.60 8.51 -3.11
CA LEU A 246 15.05 9.29 -4.21
C LEU A 246 13.51 9.23 -4.27
N LEU A 247 12.90 8.07 -4.04
CA LEU A 247 11.43 7.97 -3.99
C LEU A 247 10.80 8.76 -2.82
N LEU A 248 11.48 8.89 -1.68
CA LEU A 248 11.02 9.74 -0.57
C LEU A 248 11.14 11.23 -0.90
N TYR A 249 12.26 11.64 -1.53
CA TYR A 249 12.42 13.02 -2.01
C TYR A 249 11.34 13.38 -3.04
N ASN A 250 11.13 12.52 -4.03
CA ASN A 250 10.13 12.72 -5.07
C ASN A 250 8.71 12.82 -4.51
N LEU A 251 8.35 11.99 -3.52
CA LEU A 251 7.05 12.07 -2.86
C LEU A 251 6.81 13.46 -2.24
N ILE A 252 7.81 13.99 -1.50
CA ILE A 252 7.70 15.32 -0.89
C ILE A 252 7.59 16.41 -1.96
N ASP A 253 8.35 16.29 -3.05
CA ASP A 253 8.31 17.25 -4.15
C ASP A 253 6.98 17.21 -4.91
N GLN A 254 6.42 16.03 -5.18
CA GLN A 254 5.09 15.88 -5.77
C GLN A 254 3.99 16.54 -4.91
N LEU A 255 4.03 16.33 -3.60
CA LEU A 255 3.11 16.98 -2.67
C LEU A 255 3.28 18.51 -2.67
N ASN A 256 4.52 19.00 -2.70
CA ASN A 256 4.82 20.43 -2.78
C ASN A 256 4.31 21.05 -4.09
N GLU A 257 4.50 20.39 -5.23
CA GLU A 257 4.00 20.89 -6.52
C GLU A 257 2.47 20.93 -6.58
N ARG A 258 1.78 19.94 -6.00
CA ARG A 258 0.32 19.99 -5.82
C ARG A 258 -0.11 21.21 -5.00
N ALA A 259 0.55 21.46 -3.87
CA ALA A 259 0.28 22.63 -3.04
C ALA A 259 0.47 23.94 -3.81
N LYS A 260 1.61 24.10 -4.50
CA LYS A 260 1.89 25.27 -5.33
C LYS A 260 0.85 25.46 -6.42
N SER A 261 0.39 24.38 -7.05
CA SER A 261 -0.61 24.45 -8.10
C SER A 261 -1.98 24.91 -7.61
N ILE A 262 -2.39 24.45 -6.42
CA ILE A 262 -3.63 24.91 -5.78
C ILE A 262 -3.54 26.40 -5.41
N LEU A 263 -2.36 26.87 -5.01
CA LEU A 263 -2.13 28.24 -4.56
C LEU A 263 -1.94 29.28 -5.68
N LYS A 264 -1.96 28.87 -6.95
CA LYS A 264 -1.92 29.79 -8.10
C LYS A 264 -3.19 30.63 -8.17
N ASP A 265 -3.11 31.78 -8.86
CA ASP A 265 -4.28 32.62 -9.15
C ASP A 265 -5.36 31.85 -9.92
N ILE A 266 -4.92 30.97 -10.83
CA ILE A 266 -5.76 29.98 -11.51
C ILE A 266 -5.27 28.60 -11.07
N PRO A 267 -5.97 27.95 -10.11
CA PRO A 267 -5.61 26.62 -9.64
C PRO A 267 -5.62 25.59 -10.78
N SER A 268 -4.61 24.73 -10.80
CA SER A 268 -4.58 23.55 -11.69
C SER A 268 -4.64 22.26 -10.88
N PHE A 269 -5.46 21.33 -11.37
CA PHE A 269 -5.70 20.01 -10.80
C PHE A 269 -5.27 18.90 -11.75
N ASP A 270 -4.48 19.23 -12.78
CA ASP A 270 -3.93 18.28 -13.75
C ASP A 270 -2.66 17.64 -13.18
N PHE A 271 -2.83 16.59 -12.39
CA PHE A 271 -1.74 15.85 -11.76
C PHE A 271 -2.03 14.36 -11.81
N ASP A 272 -0.98 13.59 -12.06
CA ASP A 272 -1.00 12.15 -11.86
C ASP A 272 -1.20 11.79 -10.38
N ASP A 273 -1.58 10.54 -10.15
CA ASP A 273 -1.67 9.97 -8.82
C ASP A 273 -0.32 9.98 -8.08
N ILE A 274 -0.38 10.19 -6.77
CA ILE A 274 0.82 10.15 -5.95
C ILE A 274 1.29 8.72 -5.78
N ASN A 275 2.57 8.47 -6.08
CA ASN A 275 3.19 7.20 -5.76
C ASN A 275 3.48 7.11 -4.25
N LEU A 276 2.72 6.28 -3.54
CA LEU A 276 2.86 6.03 -2.10
C LEU A 276 3.74 4.81 -1.76
N GLU A 277 4.45 4.24 -2.73
CA GLU A 277 5.33 3.10 -2.53
C GLU A 277 6.40 3.39 -1.46
N SER A 278 7.04 4.56 -1.53
CA SER A 278 8.08 4.94 -0.57
C SER A 278 7.53 5.08 0.85
N PHE A 279 6.36 5.68 1.00
CA PHE A 279 5.67 5.79 2.28
C PHE A 279 5.27 4.41 2.83
N THR A 280 4.75 3.53 1.98
CA THR A 280 4.39 2.15 2.34
C THR A 280 5.62 1.39 2.82
N ARG A 281 6.73 1.46 2.08
CA ARG A 281 7.99 0.81 2.44
C ARG A 281 8.56 1.34 3.76
N LEU A 282 8.47 2.65 4.01
CA LEU A 282 8.87 3.26 5.28
C LEU A 282 8.05 2.71 6.45
N ASN A 283 6.72 2.66 6.30
CA ASN A 283 5.81 2.11 7.30
C ASN A 283 6.07 0.63 7.55
N THR A 284 6.30 -0.17 6.51
CA THR A 284 6.66 -1.58 6.64
C THR A 284 7.95 -1.75 7.44
N HIS A 285 8.96 -0.90 7.23
CA HIS A 285 10.19 -0.95 8.00
C HIS A 285 9.98 -0.59 9.48
N ILE A 286 9.18 0.43 9.77
CA ILE A 286 8.82 0.80 11.15
C ILE A 286 8.11 -0.37 11.84
N LEU A 287 7.11 -0.97 11.19
CA LEU A 287 6.38 -2.13 11.72
C LEU A 287 7.30 -3.34 11.96
N LYS A 288 8.26 -3.59 11.07
CA LYS A 288 9.27 -4.63 11.26
C LYS A 288 10.10 -4.40 12.52
N LEU A 289 10.53 -3.16 12.78
CA LEU A 289 11.27 -2.84 14.01
C LEU A 289 10.40 -3.02 15.26
N GLU A 290 9.12 -2.63 15.21
CA GLU A 290 8.18 -2.87 16.32
C GLU A 290 7.98 -4.36 16.60
N GLU A 291 7.93 -5.18 15.55
CA GLU A 291 7.83 -6.62 15.72
C GLU A 291 9.13 -7.21 16.28
N LEU A 292 10.29 -6.76 15.80
CA LEU A 292 11.58 -7.16 16.37
C LEU A 292 11.68 -6.82 17.86
N GLU A 293 11.23 -5.63 18.29
CA GLU A 293 11.14 -5.25 19.71
C GLU A 293 10.33 -6.27 20.53
N LYS A 294 9.21 -6.78 20.00
CA LYS A 294 8.38 -7.80 20.69
C LYS A 294 9.09 -9.15 20.76
N THR A 295 9.83 -9.54 19.72
CA THR A 295 10.56 -10.82 19.70
C THR A 295 11.70 -10.89 20.72
N VAL A 296 12.11 -9.75 21.28
CA VAL A 296 13.16 -9.65 22.31
C VAL A 296 12.63 -9.05 23.62
N LEU A 297 11.34 -9.27 23.94
CA LEU A 297 10.73 -8.72 25.16
C LEU A 297 11.42 -9.21 26.45
N ASN A 298 11.84 -10.47 26.46
CA ASN A 298 12.52 -11.17 27.55
C ASN A 298 13.35 -12.33 26.96
N ASP A 299 14.10 -13.03 27.81
CA ASP A 299 14.96 -14.14 27.38
C ASP A 299 14.17 -15.27 26.69
N ASP A 300 13.00 -15.64 27.20
CA ASP A 300 12.16 -16.69 26.60
C ASP A 300 11.74 -16.36 25.16
N SER A 301 11.31 -15.12 24.93
CA SER A 301 10.90 -14.63 23.61
C SER A 301 12.09 -14.60 22.65
N LYS A 302 13.25 -14.15 23.14
CA LYS A 302 14.51 -14.11 22.36
C LYS A 302 14.95 -15.52 21.98
N ILE A 303 14.95 -16.47 22.92
CA ILE A 303 15.29 -17.87 22.67
C ILE A 303 14.34 -18.46 21.62
N LYS A 304 13.03 -18.19 21.72
CA LYS A 304 12.06 -18.63 20.71
C LYS A 304 12.37 -18.06 19.33
N SER A 305 12.74 -16.78 19.25
CA SER A 305 13.15 -16.13 17.99
C SER A 305 14.40 -16.78 17.39
N ILE A 306 15.43 -17.05 18.22
CA ILE A 306 16.66 -17.75 17.81
C ILE A 306 16.32 -19.14 17.28
N LEU A 307 15.49 -19.92 17.98
CA LEU A 307 15.11 -21.27 17.57
C LEU A 307 14.37 -21.27 16.22
N LEU A 308 13.42 -20.35 16.02
CA LEU A 308 12.69 -20.22 14.76
C LEU A 308 13.62 -19.86 13.60
N LYS A 309 14.53 -18.90 13.80
CA LYS A 309 15.49 -18.49 12.78
C LYS A 309 16.50 -19.59 12.46
N LYS A 310 17.01 -20.30 13.49
CA LYS A 310 17.87 -21.48 13.29
C LYS A 310 17.16 -22.58 12.50
N GLN A 311 15.89 -22.86 12.81
CA GLN A 311 15.11 -23.84 12.05
C GLN A 311 14.95 -23.41 10.58
N ARG A 312 14.69 -22.12 10.31
CA ARG A 312 14.62 -21.59 8.95
C ARG A 312 15.95 -21.68 8.21
N ILE A 313 17.08 -21.42 8.88
CA ILE A 313 18.42 -21.62 8.32
C ILE A 313 18.61 -23.09 7.91
N LEU A 314 18.35 -24.04 8.81
CA LEU A 314 18.49 -25.48 8.51
C LEU A 314 17.59 -25.92 7.35
N GLU A 315 16.37 -25.39 7.27
CA GLU A 315 15.44 -25.62 6.17
C GLU A 315 16.03 -25.16 4.84
N ILE A 316 16.52 -23.92 4.74
CA ILE A 316 17.09 -23.38 3.50
C ILE A 316 18.37 -24.13 3.12
N GLU A 317 19.25 -24.46 4.07
CA GLU A 317 20.47 -25.23 3.82
C GLU A 317 20.18 -26.63 3.25
N ASP A 318 19.18 -27.33 3.78
CA ASP A 318 18.79 -28.64 3.23
C ASP A 318 18.13 -28.50 1.86
N ARG A 319 17.37 -27.43 1.62
CA ARG A 319 16.79 -27.12 0.30
C ARG A 319 17.86 -26.76 -0.73
N GLU A 320 18.94 -26.10 -0.31
CA GLU A 320 20.14 -25.85 -1.12
C GLU A 320 20.86 -27.17 -1.46
N LYS A 321 20.99 -28.09 -0.50
CA LYS A 321 21.54 -29.43 -0.79
C LYS A 321 20.71 -30.17 -1.84
N ILE A 322 19.38 -30.07 -1.81
CA ILE A 322 18.51 -30.68 -2.84
C ILE A 322 18.83 -30.12 -4.24
N ILE A 323 19.11 -28.82 -4.39
CA ILE A 323 19.50 -28.24 -5.69
C ILE A 323 20.69 -28.99 -6.28
N SER A 324 21.71 -29.28 -5.46
CA SER A 324 22.96 -29.91 -5.92
C SER A 324 22.79 -31.34 -6.46
N VAL A 325 21.79 -32.08 -5.98
CA VAL A 325 21.53 -33.48 -6.36
C VAL A 325 20.20 -33.67 -7.11
N LYS A 326 19.52 -32.58 -7.43
CA LYS A 326 18.17 -32.56 -7.99
C LYS A 326 17.99 -33.51 -9.18
N ASP A 327 18.88 -33.45 -10.15
CA ASP A 327 18.77 -34.26 -11.36
C ASP A 327 19.01 -35.75 -11.06
N GLN A 328 19.92 -36.06 -10.13
CA GLN A 328 20.16 -37.42 -9.68
C GLN A 328 18.92 -37.99 -8.97
N ILE A 329 18.25 -37.19 -8.13
CA ILE A 329 16.99 -37.58 -7.49
C ILE A 329 15.92 -37.87 -8.56
N LYS A 330 15.77 -36.99 -9.57
CA LYS A 330 14.78 -37.19 -10.65
C LYS A 330 15.07 -38.45 -11.47
N GLU A 331 16.34 -38.76 -11.73
CA GLU A 331 16.72 -40.01 -12.39
C GLU A 331 16.40 -41.24 -11.52
N GLU A 332 16.69 -41.20 -10.22
CA GLU A 332 16.35 -42.31 -9.31
C GLU A 332 14.83 -42.52 -9.18
N ILE A 333 14.00 -41.45 -9.26
CA ILE A 333 12.55 -41.58 -9.35
C ILE A 333 12.14 -42.32 -10.64
N LYS A 334 12.76 -42.01 -11.78
CA LYS A 334 12.50 -42.72 -13.04
C LYS A 334 12.90 -44.19 -12.95
N LYS A 335 14.04 -44.50 -12.32
CA LYS A 335 14.47 -45.88 -12.06
C LYS A 335 13.48 -46.60 -11.15
N ALA A 336 13.03 -45.98 -10.07
CA ALA A 336 12.04 -46.56 -9.16
C ALA A 336 10.72 -46.90 -9.88
N LYS A 337 10.22 -46.01 -10.75
CA LYS A 337 9.05 -46.27 -11.60
C LYS A 337 9.23 -47.47 -12.51
N LYS A 338 10.40 -47.58 -13.16
CA LYS A 338 10.72 -48.73 -14.01
C LYS A 338 10.81 -50.03 -13.20
N ASN A 339 11.47 -50.00 -12.05
CA ASN A 339 11.63 -51.16 -11.17
C ASN A 339 10.26 -51.67 -10.65
N GLU A 340 9.33 -50.76 -10.31
CA GLU A 340 7.95 -51.14 -9.95
C GLU A 340 7.21 -51.85 -11.09
N LEU A 341 7.41 -51.43 -12.35
CA LEU A 341 6.81 -52.10 -13.50
C LEU A 341 7.39 -53.51 -13.70
N PHE A 342 8.71 -53.67 -13.61
CA PHE A 342 9.34 -54.99 -13.76
C PHE A 342 8.97 -55.95 -12.62
N SER A 343 8.94 -55.48 -11.37
CA SER A 343 8.45 -56.27 -10.23
C SER A 343 6.99 -56.70 -10.35
N LYS A 344 6.11 -55.88 -10.94
CA LYS A 344 4.74 -56.28 -11.29
C LYS A 344 4.71 -57.39 -12.34
N ILE A 345 5.57 -57.34 -13.37
CA ILE A 345 5.69 -58.41 -14.37
C ILE A 345 6.13 -59.72 -13.71
N THR A 346 7.17 -59.67 -12.88
CA THR A 346 7.72 -60.83 -12.17
C THR A 346 6.69 -61.46 -11.21
N SER A 347 5.94 -60.64 -10.45
CA SER A 347 4.92 -61.12 -9.51
C SER A 347 3.68 -61.67 -10.22
N THR A 348 3.22 -61.04 -11.31
CA THR A 348 2.07 -61.52 -12.10
C THR A 348 2.38 -62.87 -12.75
N TYR A 349 3.61 -63.09 -13.20
CA TYR A 349 4.07 -64.40 -13.69
C TYR A 349 3.94 -65.49 -12.62
N ILE A 350 4.33 -65.20 -11.37
CA ILE A 350 4.25 -66.17 -10.26
C ILE A 350 2.79 -66.55 -9.98
N LEU A 351 1.89 -65.56 -10.00
CA LEU A 351 0.45 -65.78 -9.80
C LEU A 351 -0.15 -66.62 -10.93
N LEU A 352 0.14 -66.30 -12.20
CA LEU A 352 -0.35 -67.09 -13.34
C LEU A 352 0.20 -68.52 -13.31
N GLY A 353 1.50 -68.71 -13.04
CA GLY A 353 2.08 -70.04 -12.83
C GLY A 353 1.33 -70.84 -11.77
N SER A 354 1.04 -70.24 -10.61
CA SER A 354 0.31 -70.90 -9.52
C SER A 354 -1.14 -71.30 -9.87
N ILE A 355 -1.80 -70.56 -10.77
CA ILE A 355 -3.15 -70.84 -11.26
C ILE A 355 -3.13 -71.95 -12.32
N PHE A 356 -2.16 -71.93 -13.24
CA PHE A 356 -2.00 -72.96 -14.26
C PHE A 356 -1.59 -74.31 -13.65
N TYR A 357 -0.72 -74.32 -12.64
CA TYR A 357 -0.34 -75.54 -11.91
C TYR A 357 -1.43 -76.09 -10.97
N LYS A 358 -2.48 -75.31 -10.64
CA LYS A 358 -3.65 -75.78 -9.86
C LYS A 358 -4.80 -76.32 -10.73
N ARG A 359 -4.75 -76.13 -12.06
CA ARG A 359 -5.77 -76.58 -13.02
C ARG A 359 -5.33 -77.77 -13.88
N LEU A 360 -4.10 -78.24 -13.69
CA LEU A 360 -3.61 -79.57 -14.07
C LEU A 360 -3.73 -80.48 -12.85
#